data_AF-A0A9N9DWL7-F1
#
_entry.id   AF-A0A9N9DWL7-F1
#
_cell.length_a   1.000
_cell.length_b   1.000
_cell.length_c   1.000
_cell.angle_alpha   90.00
_cell.angle_beta   90.00
_cell.angle_gamma   90.00
#
_symmetry.space_group_name_H-M   'P 1'
#
loop_
_entity.id
_entity.type
_entity.pdbx_description
1 polymer ?
#
loop_
_entity_poly.entity_id
_entity_poly.type
_entity_poly.pdbx_seq_one_letter_code
_entity_poly.pdbx_strand_id
1 'polypeptide(L)'
;PNFKLFFGLNNVPENAFEITGDSVANLPDDMPLSSLETIVQALLEVMICGAPSVDVSNTWRARWMGLVASTAFQHNPAIQPRAFVALGCLACEEVDDDLLYQILVALGGALDNFSENDCSLIQSIIMCLTNIVEKLSRESQYLRSMFWLTMALIQIGHIPIFQSAVNLLQVVLRALEAQNFFVENDLVTFLLSSRRPLEKVTMEMDIEAGINYSHFSFAVAAVLLKGLKNPLTKTSTQAALLVFLDIAAKGVNPKNNIISSSMLGYLAALLPMSAKDADMKGLLGLVGISDIDVDDTELQTYFKIFEKLEIPDNRTALLLISLMVTMLHHAESEAESLFLYGFLSEAAKIVPESFALIYDTLLPKMSHIVSTSDTISILDAIHSILYTVVSEPLYKRANDNQYSYLSEIGFNHLMDCGSFQNVTSEKKAINARLSSKLVQCIINY
;
A
#
# COMPACT_ATOMS: atom_id res chain seq x y z
N PRO A 1 10.91 -23.30 17.91
CA PRO A 1 10.72 -21.83 18.06
C PRO A 1 10.95 -21.38 19.51
N ASN A 2 11.78 -20.36 19.73
CA ASN A 2 12.04 -19.81 21.07
C ASN A 2 10.83 -18.99 21.55
N PHE A 3 9.76 -19.67 21.96
CA PHE A 3 8.48 -19.07 22.39
C PHE A 3 8.64 -18.04 23.52
N LYS A 4 9.70 -18.18 24.32
CA LYS A 4 10.07 -17.25 25.40
C LYS A 4 10.29 -15.81 24.91
N LEU A 5 10.80 -15.64 23.68
CA LEU A 5 11.07 -14.33 23.10
C LEU A 5 9.78 -13.52 22.86
N PHE A 6 8.65 -14.20 22.56
CA PHE A 6 7.37 -13.54 22.36
C PHE A 6 6.77 -12.96 23.65
N PHE A 7 7.18 -13.48 24.81
CA PHE A 7 6.75 -12.99 26.12
C PHE A 7 7.58 -11.80 26.64
N GLY A 8 8.51 -11.25 25.83
CA GLY A 8 9.43 -10.20 26.27
C GLY A 8 10.48 -10.67 27.28
N LEU A 9 10.60 -11.99 27.49
CA LEU A 9 11.56 -12.59 28.41
C LEU A 9 12.93 -12.72 27.73
N ASN A 10 13.57 -11.57 27.48
CA ASN A 10 14.97 -11.51 27.08
C ASN A 10 15.85 -11.80 28.31
N ASN A 11 16.10 -13.08 28.61
CA ASN A 11 17.15 -13.44 29.55
C ASN A 11 18.51 -13.19 28.90
N VAL A 12 18.99 -11.96 28.91
CA VAL A 12 20.45 -11.73 28.94
C VAL A 12 20.88 -12.09 30.36
N PRO A 13 21.85 -13.00 30.57
CA PRO A 13 22.41 -13.24 31.88
C PRO A 13 23.32 -12.06 32.22
N GLU A 14 22.75 -10.89 32.52
CA GLU A 14 23.49 -9.85 33.21
C GLU A 14 23.71 -10.32 34.65
N ASN A 15 24.96 -10.29 35.08
CA ASN A 15 25.36 -10.68 36.42
C ASN A 15 24.51 -9.92 37.43
N ALA A 16 23.82 -10.64 38.33
CA ALA A 16 22.90 -10.11 39.33
C ALA A 16 23.52 -9.10 40.34
N PHE A 17 24.79 -8.74 40.16
CA PHE A 17 25.54 -7.78 40.98
C PHE A 17 25.84 -6.45 40.27
N GLU A 18 25.48 -6.27 38.98
CA GLU A 18 25.62 -5.00 38.23
C GLU A 18 24.28 -4.27 38.03
N ILE A 19 23.29 -4.51 38.91
CA ILE A 19 22.02 -3.76 38.88
C ILE A 19 22.25 -2.40 39.54
N THR A 20 22.80 -1.44 38.78
CA THR A 20 22.61 -0.02 39.07
C THR A 20 21.17 0.37 38.77
N GLY A 21 20.64 1.37 39.48
CA GLY A 21 19.22 1.79 39.38
C GLY A 21 18.74 2.18 37.98
N ASP A 22 19.65 2.33 37.01
CA ASP A 22 19.38 2.61 35.61
C ASP A 22 19.14 1.34 34.74
N SER A 23 19.46 0.13 35.23
CA SER A 23 19.25 -1.13 34.49
C SER A 23 17.78 -1.58 34.49
N VAL A 24 16.98 -1.10 35.45
CA VAL A 24 15.53 -1.40 35.53
C VAL A 24 14.72 -0.59 34.51
N ALA A 25 15.29 0.50 33.98
CA ALA A 25 14.63 1.36 32.99
C ALA A 25 14.66 0.81 31.55
N ASN A 26 15.33 -0.34 31.33
CA ASN A 26 15.55 -0.90 29.99
C ASN A 26 14.97 -2.33 29.82
N LEU A 27 13.87 -2.67 30.49
CA LEU A 27 12.99 -3.71 29.92
C LEU A 27 12.26 -3.08 28.72
N PRO A 28 12.14 -3.76 27.56
CA PRO A 28 11.20 -3.32 26.54
C PRO A 28 9.80 -3.46 27.16
N ASP A 29 9.25 -2.37 27.68
CA ASP A 29 8.01 -2.34 28.46
C ASP A 29 6.76 -2.77 27.66
N ASP A 30 6.87 -2.96 26.35
CA ASP A 30 5.76 -3.41 25.51
C ASP A 30 6.08 -4.64 24.66
N MET A 31 5.31 -5.70 24.90
CA MET A 31 5.21 -6.85 24.00
C MET A 31 4.70 -6.37 22.63
N PRO A 32 5.40 -6.66 21.52
CA PRO A 32 4.93 -6.32 20.18
C PRO A 32 3.56 -6.95 19.90
N LEU A 33 2.65 -6.22 19.25
CA LEU A 33 1.30 -6.70 18.95
C LEU A 33 1.29 -7.97 18.07
N SER A 34 2.27 -8.13 17.18
CA SER A 34 2.46 -9.34 16.36
C SER A 34 2.88 -10.56 17.19
N SER A 35 3.70 -10.35 18.23
CA SER A 35 4.06 -11.40 19.19
C SER A 35 2.82 -11.86 19.97
N LEU A 36 1.96 -10.92 20.38
CA LEU A 36 0.71 -11.22 21.06
C LEU A 36 -0.24 -12.03 20.17
N GLU A 37 -0.41 -11.64 18.90
CA GLU A 37 -1.20 -12.41 17.93
C GLU A 37 -0.72 -13.86 17.83
N THR A 38 0.60 -14.07 17.73
CA THR A 38 1.20 -15.41 17.70
C THR A 38 0.91 -16.21 18.97
N ILE A 39 0.98 -15.56 20.15
CA ILE A 39 0.66 -16.19 21.43
C ILE A 39 -0.82 -16.57 21.50
N VAL A 40 -1.72 -15.66 21.12
CA VAL A 40 -3.17 -15.90 21.14
C VAL A 40 -3.53 -17.06 20.21
N GLN A 41 -2.94 -17.11 19.01
CA GLN A 41 -3.15 -18.21 18.07
C GLN A 41 -2.68 -19.55 18.63
N ALA A 42 -1.53 -19.58 19.29
CA ALA A 42 -1.04 -20.80 19.94
C ALA A 42 -1.93 -21.23 21.13
N LEU A 43 -2.46 -20.28 21.90
CA LEU A 43 -3.43 -20.58 22.95
C LEU A 43 -4.74 -21.15 22.39
N LEU A 44 -5.19 -20.66 21.23
CA LEU A 44 -6.32 -21.23 20.49
C LEU A 44 -6.04 -22.68 20.06
N GLU A 45 -4.84 -22.97 19.54
CA GLU A 45 -4.44 -24.34 19.18
C GLU A 45 -4.41 -25.29 20.39
N VAL A 46 -3.87 -24.82 21.52
CA VAL A 46 -3.87 -25.58 22.78
C VAL A 46 -5.30 -25.84 23.26
N MET A 47 -6.18 -24.86 23.16
CA MET A 47 -7.59 -24.99 23.51
C MET A 47 -8.29 -26.05 22.65
N ILE A 48 -8.05 -26.04 21.34
CA ILE A 48 -8.61 -27.01 20.39
C ILE A 48 -8.09 -28.43 20.69
N CYS A 49 -6.78 -28.58 20.93
CA CYS A 49 -6.18 -29.89 21.23
C CYS A 49 -6.52 -30.42 22.62
N GLY A 50 -6.70 -29.53 23.60
CA GLY A 50 -6.94 -29.87 25.00
C GLY A 50 -8.41 -30.09 25.35
N ALA A 51 -9.34 -29.66 24.50
CA ALA A 51 -10.77 -29.84 24.73
C ALA A 51 -11.20 -31.30 24.46
N PRO A 52 -12.06 -31.89 25.30
CA PRO A 52 -12.57 -33.24 25.11
C PRO A 52 -13.53 -33.38 23.90
N SER A 53 -14.07 -32.27 23.40
CA SER A 53 -14.94 -32.22 22.22
C SER A 53 -14.89 -30.82 21.59
N VAL A 54 -15.32 -30.73 20.32
CA VAL A 54 -15.43 -29.47 19.57
C VAL A 54 -16.40 -28.50 20.26
N ASP A 55 -17.52 -28.99 20.80
CA ASP A 55 -18.52 -28.17 21.50
C ASP A 55 -17.95 -27.50 22.76
N VAL A 56 -17.14 -28.23 23.52
CA VAL A 56 -16.48 -27.68 24.72
C VAL A 56 -15.43 -26.64 24.33
N SER A 57 -14.65 -26.90 23.27
CA SER A 57 -13.71 -25.92 22.71
C SER A 57 -14.42 -24.64 22.27
N ASN A 58 -15.56 -24.76 21.58
CA ASN A 58 -16.38 -23.64 21.14
C ASN A 58 -16.95 -22.85 22.33
N THR A 59 -17.38 -23.55 23.38
CA THR A 59 -17.86 -22.92 24.62
C THR A 59 -16.76 -22.10 25.32
N TRP A 60 -15.55 -22.65 25.40
CA TRP A 60 -14.39 -21.94 25.97
C TRP A 60 -14.01 -20.71 25.13
N ARG A 61 -14.01 -20.86 23.80
CA ARG A 61 -13.77 -19.75 22.86
C ARG A 61 -14.79 -18.63 23.04
N ALA A 62 -16.08 -18.95 23.04
CA ALA A 62 -17.15 -17.96 23.19
C ALA A 62 -17.04 -17.20 24.51
N ARG A 63 -16.70 -17.90 25.61
CA ARG A 63 -16.45 -17.26 26.90
C ARG A 63 -15.24 -16.33 26.86
N TRP A 64 -14.14 -16.76 26.24
CA TRP A 64 -12.95 -15.93 26.09
C TRP A 64 -13.23 -14.69 25.24
N MET A 65 -13.95 -14.85 24.12
CA MET A 65 -14.39 -13.76 23.27
C MET A 65 -15.25 -12.74 24.03
N GLY A 66 -16.21 -13.19 24.86
CA GLY A 66 -17.02 -12.28 25.68
C GLY A 66 -16.20 -11.47 26.70
N LEU A 67 -15.22 -12.11 27.36
CA LEU A 67 -14.31 -11.41 28.28
C LEU A 67 -13.45 -10.39 27.55
N VAL A 68 -12.88 -10.76 26.40
CA VAL A 68 -12.02 -9.89 25.58
C VAL A 68 -12.83 -8.73 24.98
N ALA A 69 -14.04 -8.97 24.48
CA ALA A 69 -14.90 -7.91 23.97
C ALA A 69 -15.24 -6.89 25.08
N SER A 70 -15.57 -7.37 26.28
CA SER A 70 -15.86 -6.46 27.41
C SER A 70 -14.67 -5.60 27.81
N THR A 71 -13.43 -6.08 27.60
CA THR A 71 -12.21 -5.32 27.88
C THR A 71 -11.79 -4.43 26.71
N ALA A 72 -12.03 -4.84 25.47
CA ALA A 72 -11.69 -4.07 24.26
C ALA A 72 -12.54 -2.79 24.14
N PHE A 73 -13.81 -2.84 24.54
CA PHE A 73 -14.72 -1.68 24.45
C PHE A 73 -14.79 -0.84 25.73
N GLN A 74 -13.94 -1.14 26.71
CA GLN A 74 -13.74 -0.29 27.89
C GLN A 74 -12.43 0.49 27.73
N HIS A 75 -12.47 1.79 27.99
CA HIS A 75 -11.29 2.64 27.86
C HIS A 75 -10.22 2.24 28.87
N ASN A 76 -9.13 1.65 28.38
CA ASN A 76 -7.93 1.34 29.15
C ASN A 76 -6.72 1.29 28.20
N PRO A 77 -5.97 2.39 28.03
CA PRO A 77 -4.89 2.48 27.04
C PRO A 77 -3.85 1.35 27.10
N ALA A 78 -3.59 0.78 28.28
CA ALA A 78 -2.59 -0.27 28.45
C ALA A 78 -3.07 -1.67 28.00
N ILE A 79 -4.37 -1.96 28.16
CA ILE A 79 -4.94 -3.29 27.90
C ILE A 79 -5.73 -3.32 26.59
N GLN A 80 -6.37 -2.21 26.24
CA GLN A 80 -7.29 -2.10 25.14
C GLN A 80 -6.67 -2.52 23.80
N PRO A 81 -5.43 -2.12 23.43
CA PRO A 81 -4.82 -2.57 22.19
C PRO A 81 -4.62 -4.10 22.15
N ARG A 82 -4.22 -4.68 23.28
CA ARG A 82 -3.99 -6.13 23.41
C ARG A 82 -5.31 -6.90 23.31
N ALA A 83 -6.37 -6.35 23.88
CA ALA A 83 -7.72 -6.92 23.79
C ALA A 83 -8.24 -6.91 22.34
N PHE A 84 -8.02 -5.85 21.56
CA PHE A 84 -8.41 -5.83 20.15
C PHE A 84 -7.69 -6.88 19.30
N VAL A 85 -6.37 -7.06 19.48
CA VAL A 85 -5.64 -8.13 18.78
C VAL A 85 -6.20 -9.50 19.11
N ALA A 86 -6.46 -9.77 20.40
CA ALA A 86 -7.06 -11.03 20.82
C ALA A 86 -8.48 -11.23 20.26
N LEU A 87 -9.28 -10.16 20.21
CA LEU A 87 -10.64 -10.19 19.66
C LEU A 87 -10.65 -10.63 18.20
N GLY A 88 -9.76 -10.06 17.37
CA GLY A 88 -9.67 -10.43 15.96
C GLY A 88 -9.26 -11.89 15.73
N CYS A 89 -8.37 -12.42 16.56
CA CYS A 89 -7.97 -13.84 16.51
C CYS A 89 -9.12 -14.78 16.92
N LEU A 90 -9.95 -14.36 17.89
CA LEU A 90 -11.06 -15.16 18.44
C LEU A 90 -12.29 -15.19 17.53
N ALA A 91 -12.51 -14.11 16.78
CA ALA A 91 -13.60 -13.97 15.84
C ALA A 91 -13.37 -14.89 14.64
N CYS A 92 -13.77 -16.16 14.72
CA CYS A 92 -13.49 -17.20 13.70
C CYS A 92 -14.69 -17.59 12.83
N GLU A 93 -15.92 -17.40 13.30
CA GLU A 93 -17.15 -17.87 12.64
C GLU A 93 -18.17 -16.73 12.65
N GLU A 94 -18.85 -16.53 11.51
CA GLU A 94 -19.95 -15.57 11.25
C GLU A 94 -19.95 -14.35 12.17
N VAL A 95 -19.17 -13.34 11.80
CA VAL A 95 -19.09 -12.10 12.57
C VAL A 95 -20.34 -11.26 12.32
N ASP A 96 -21.07 -10.97 13.40
CA ASP A 96 -22.22 -10.08 13.37
C ASP A 96 -21.81 -8.64 13.04
N ASP A 97 -22.65 -7.97 12.23
CA ASP A 97 -22.47 -6.55 11.87
C ASP A 97 -22.46 -5.63 13.11
N ASP A 98 -23.10 -6.04 14.22
CA ASP A 98 -23.06 -5.32 15.50
C ASP A 98 -21.65 -5.26 16.11
N LEU A 99 -20.89 -6.35 16.02
CA LEU A 99 -19.50 -6.37 16.49
C LEU A 99 -18.63 -5.48 15.62
N LEU A 100 -18.81 -5.55 14.29
CA LEU A 100 -18.08 -4.71 13.36
C LEU A 100 -18.41 -3.23 13.55
N TYR A 101 -19.68 -2.89 13.80
CA TYR A 101 -20.11 -1.55 14.18
C TYR A 101 -19.34 -1.04 15.40
N GLN A 102 -19.25 -1.84 16.47
CA GLN A 102 -18.54 -1.44 17.69
C GLN A 102 -17.04 -1.23 17.45
N ILE A 103 -16.42 -2.09 16.64
CA ILE A 103 -15.00 -1.95 16.26
C ILE A 103 -14.79 -0.66 15.45
N LEU A 104 -15.68 -0.36 14.50
CA LEU A 104 -15.62 0.88 13.72
C LEU A 104 -15.83 2.12 14.60
N VAL A 105 -16.76 2.09 15.56
CA VAL A 105 -16.93 3.19 16.53
C VAL A 105 -15.64 3.41 17.34
N ALA A 106 -15.00 2.33 17.81
CA ALA A 106 -13.73 2.42 18.51
C ALA A 106 -12.62 2.98 17.62
N LEU A 107 -12.56 2.58 16.34
CA LEU A 107 -11.61 3.12 15.36
C LEU A 107 -11.80 4.63 15.15
N GLY A 108 -13.04 5.08 14.97
CA GLY A 108 -13.37 6.51 14.82
C GLY A 108 -12.90 7.33 16.02
N GLY A 109 -13.20 6.86 17.24
CA GLY A 109 -12.74 7.52 18.46
C GLY A 109 -11.21 7.53 18.63
N ALA A 110 -10.51 6.48 18.19
CA ALA A 110 -9.05 6.43 18.20
C ALA A 110 -8.43 7.39 17.17
N LEU A 111 -9.04 7.53 15.99
CA LEU A 111 -8.61 8.44 14.92
C LEU A 111 -8.84 9.92 15.28
N ASP A 112 -9.93 10.24 15.98
CA ASP A 112 -10.19 11.61 16.48
C ASP A 112 -9.13 12.06 17.50
N ASN A 113 -8.58 11.13 18.27
CA ASN A 113 -7.54 11.37 19.27
C ASN A 113 -6.14 10.96 18.78
N PHE A 114 -5.92 10.99 17.46
CA PHE A 114 -4.67 10.55 16.85
C PHE A 114 -3.45 11.29 17.43
N SER A 115 -2.46 10.50 17.84
CA SER A 115 -1.15 10.97 18.31
C SER A 115 -0.06 10.14 17.63
N GLU A 116 0.95 10.80 17.03
CA GLU A 116 2.04 10.10 16.35
C GLU A 116 2.86 9.20 17.30
N ASN A 117 2.96 9.59 18.57
CA ASN A 117 3.74 8.85 19.57
C ASN A 117 3.00 7.63 20.12
N ASP A 118 1.66 7.62 20.05
CA ASP A 118 0.84 6.50 20.53
C ASP A 118 -0.24 6.14 19.49
N CYS A 119 0.15 5.24 18.60
CA CYS A 119 -0.73 4.66 17.58
C CYS A 119 -1.08 3.20 17.89
N SER A 120 -0.82 2.72 19.11
CA SER A 120 -0.95 1.31 19.48
C SER A 120 -2.39 0.82 19.32
N LEU A 121 -3.34 1.62 19.79
CA LEU A 121 -4.77 1.33 19.70
C LEU A 121 -5.24 1.27 18.24
N ILE A 122 -4.90 2.27 17.41
CA ILE A 122 -5.28 2.29 15.99
C ILE A 122 -4.73 1.05 15.28
N GLN A 123 -3.45 0.72 15.47
CA GLN A 123 -2.83 -0.46 14.88
C GLN A 123 -3.54 -1.76 15.30
N SER A 124 -3.82 -1.92 16.60
CA SER A 124 -4.50 -3.11 17.09
C SER A 124 -5.92 -3.28 16.54
N ILE A 125 -6.65 -2.17 16.34
CA ILE A 125 -7.98 -2.20 15.74
C ILE A 125 -7.88 -2.59 14.26
N ILE A 126 -6.89 -2.08 13.53
CA ILE A 126 -6.64 -2.47 12.12
C ILE A 126 -6.26 -3.95 12.03
N MET A 127 -5.43 -4.46 12.94
CA MET A 127 -5.10 -5.89 13.02
C MET A 127 -6.36 -6.73 13.31
N CYS A 128 -7.20 -6.27 14.23
CA CYS A 128 -8.49 -6.92 14.53
C CYS A 128 -9.39 -6.99 13.29
N LEU A 129 -9.55 -5.87 12.58
CA LEU A 129 -10.30 -5.81 11.32
C LEU A 129 -9.73 -6.75 10.26
N THR A 130 -8.39 -6.83 10.17
CA THR A 130 -7.70 -7.72 9.20
C THR A 130 -8.15 -9.18 9.40
N ASN A 131 -8.22 -9.64 10.64
CA ASN A 131 -8.63 -11.03 10.94
C ASN A 131 -10.14 -11.28 10.84
N ILE A 132 -10.95 -10.22 10.88
CA ILE A 132 -12.41 -10.28 10.81
C ILE A 132 -12.93 -10.22 9.37
N VAL A 133 -12.32 -9.41 8.51
CA VAL A 133 -12.82 -9.15 7.14
C VAL A 133 -12.96 -10.42 6.31
N GLU A 134 -12.04 -11.39 6.45
CA GLU A 134 -12.11 -12.67 5.73
C GLU A 134 -13.35 -13.51 6.09
N LYS A 135 -13.98 -13.22 7.23
CA LYS A 135 -15.07 -14.00 7.82
C LYS A 135 -16.42 -13.29 7.73
N LEU A 136 -16.47 -12.11 7.11
CA LEU A 136 -17.71 -11.38 6.90
C LEU A 136 -18.55 -12.06 5.82
N SER A 137 -19.86 -12.08 6.03
CA SER A 137 -20.80 -12.57 5.02
C SER A 137 -20.87 -11.61 3.82
N ARG A 138 -21.30 -12.13 2.66
CA ARG A 138 -21.54 -11.32 1.45
C ARG A 138 -22.63 -10.27 1.63
N GLU A 139 -23.50 -10.47 2.62
CA GLU A 139 -24.62 -9.60 2.94
C GLU A 139 -24.21 -8.43 3.85
N SER A 140 -23.03 -8.47 4.47
CA SER A 140 -22.54 -7.40 5.33
C SER A 140 -22.48 -6.08 4.56
N GLN A 141 -23.14 -5.06 5.12
CA GLN A 141 -23.20 -3.71 4.54
C GLN A 141 -21.83 -3.01 4.56
N TYR A 142 -20.94 -3.42 5.46
CA TYR A 142 -19.66 -2.76 5.69
C TYR A 142 -18.55 -3.22 4.75
N LEU A 143 -18.61 -4.46 4.25
CA LEU A 143 -17.53 -5.06 3.45
C LEU A 143 -17.18 -4.23 2.21
N ARG A 144 -18.18 -3.65 1.54
CA ARG A 144 -18.01 -2.82 0.34
C ARG A 144 -17.27 -1.50 0.63
N SER A 145 -17.42 -0.99 1.84
CA SER A 145 -16.84 0.27 2.31
C SER A 145 -15.44 0.09 2.92
N MET A 146 -15.08 -1.13 3.34
CA MET A 146 -13.79 -1.44 3.96
C MET A 146 -12.60 -1.09 3.06
N PHE A 147 -12.76 -1.21 1.74
CA PHE A 147 -11.72 -0.79 0.80
C PHE A 147 -11.37 0.70 0.98
N TRP A 148 -12.39 1.57 0.99
CA TRP A 148 -12.19 3.01 1.10
C TRP A 148 -11.75 3.45 2.49
N LEU A 149 -12.24 2.77 3.54
CA LEU A 149 -11.69 2.94 4.88
C LEU A 149 -10.18 2.65 4.90
N THR A 150 -9.78 1.56 4.24
CA THR A 150 -8.37 1.18 4.22
C THR A 150 -7.51 2.18 3.44
N MET A 151 -7.99 2.64 2.28
CA MET A 151 -7.32 3.70 1.52
C MET A 151 -7.17 4.99 2.34
N ALA A 152 -8.18 5.35 3.15
CA ALA A 152 -8.12 6.49 4.06
C ALA A 152 -7.05 6.32 5.15
N LEU A 153 -6.98 5.15 5.78
CA LEU A 153 -5.96 4.84 6.78
C LEU A 153 -4.54 4.88 6.20
N ILE A 154 -4.35 4.41 4.97
CA ILE A 154 -3.06 4.48 4.26
C ILE A 154 -2.66 5.94 4.01
N GLN A 155 -3.61 6.81 3.65
CA GLN A 155 -3.36 8.22 3.39
C GLN A 155 -2.92 9.01 4.64
N ILE A 156 -3.13 8.51 5.86
CA ILE A 156 -2.58 9.11 7.09
C ILE A 156 -1.06 9.27 6.98
N GLY A 157 -0.36 8.33 6.35
CA GLY A 157 1.08 8.47 6.09
C GLY A 157 1.97 8.35 7.34
N HIS A 158 1.47 7.69 8.40
CA HIS A 158 2.27 7.29 9.55
C HIS A 158 2.73 5.83 9.37
N ILE A 159 4.04 5.55 9.45
CA ILE A 159 4.63 4.27 9.02
C ILE A 159 3.99 3.03 9.68
N PRO A 160 3.82 2.94 11.02
CA PRO A 160 3.18 1.79 11.67
C PRO A 160 1.72 1.57 11.26
N ILE A 161 0.94 2.66 11.11
CA ILE A 161 -0.46 2.59 10.66
C ILE A 161 -0.50 2.19 9.19
N PHE A 162 0.37 2.76 8.35
CA PHE A 162 0.48 2.44 6.94
C PHE A 162 0.74 0.95 6.73
N GLN A 163 1.70 0.37 7.47
CA GLN A 163 2.00 -1.06 7.38
C GLN A 163 0.77 -1.92 7.70
N SER A 164 0.10 -1.60 8.81
CA SER A 164 -1.10 -2.33 9.25
C SER A 164 -2.25 -2.18 8.24
N ALA A 165 -2.46 -0.97 7.72
CA ALA A 165 -3.52 -0.67 6.76
C ALA A 165 -3.27 -1.33 5.39
N VAL A 166 -2.02 -1.43 4.93
CA VAL A 166 -1.71 -2.16 3.69
C VAL A 166 -1.98 -3.66 3.83
N ASN A 167 -1.72 -4.26 5.00
CA ASN A 167 -2.09 -5.65 5.25
C ASN A 167 -3.63 -5.82 5.22
N LEU A 168 -4.38 -4.90 5.86
CA LEU A 168 -5.84 -4.88 5.77
C LEU A 168 -6.30 -4.75 4.30
N LEU A 169 -5.64 -3.92 3.48
CA LEU A 169 -6.01 -3.71 2.08
C LEU A 169 -5.94 -5.00 1.29
N GLN A 170 -4.85 -5.74 1.48
CA GLN A 170 -4.65 -7.02 0.83
C GLN A 170 -5.75 -8.02 1.20
N VAL A 171 -6.09 -8.10 2.49
CA VAL A 171 -7.14 -8.99 2.98
C VAL A 171 -8.51 -8.58 2.46
N VAL A 172 -8.84 -7.28 2.46
CA VAL A 172 -10.10 -6.77 1.90
C VAL A 172 -10.23 -7.13 0.43
N LEU A 173 -9.19 -6.94 -0.39
CA LEU A 173 -9.22 -7.28 -1.82
C LEU A 173 -9.44 -8.78 -2.05
N ARG A 174 -8.75 -9.64 -1.29
CA ARG A 174 -8.93 -11.10 -1.37
C ARG A 174 -10.30 -11.54 -0.88
N ALA A 175 -10.84 -10.93 0.16
CA ALA A 175 -12.18 -11.22 0.65
C ALA A 175 -13.25 -10.85 -0.40
N LEU A 176 -13.11 -9.68 -1.05
CA LEU A 176 -14.00 -9.26 -2.14
C LEU A 176 -13.91 -10.22 -3.34
N GLU A 177 -12.71 -10.67 -3.69
CA GLU A 177 -12.50 -11.63 -4.76
C GLU A 177 -13.11 -13.00 -4.42
N ALA A 178 -12.84 -13.54 -3.22
CA ALA A 178 -13.37 -14.84 -2.77
C ALA A 178 -14.91 -14.87 -2.75
N GLN A 179 -15.54 -13.72 -2.49
CA GLN A 179 -16.99 -13.57 -2.50
C GLN A 179 -17.57 -13.21 -3.89
N ASN A 180 -16.74 -13.28 -4.94
CA ASN A 180 -17.12 -13.09 -6.35
C ASN A 180 -17.73 -11.71 -6.67
N PHE A 181 -17.31 -10.65 -5.98
CA PHE A 181 -17.79 -9.29 -6.28
C PHE A 181 -17.33 -8.76 -7.66
N PHE A 182 -16.26 -9.33 -8.22
CA PHE A 182 -15.66 -8.90 -9.49
C PHE A 182 -16.13 -9.72 -10.72
N VAL A 183 -17.10 -10.61 -10.55
CA VAL A 183 -17.63 -11.43 -11.66
C VAL A 183 -18.61 -10.64 -12.52
N GLU A 184 -19.46 -9.82 -11.89
CA GLU A 184 -20.51 -9.04 -12.58
C GLU A 184 -20.03 -7.66 -13.05
N ASN A 185 -19.14 -7.03 -12.27
CA ASN A 185 -18.56 -5.72 -12.58
C ASN A 185 -17.04 -5.82 -12.50
N ASP A 186 -16.35 -5.04 -13.34
CA ASP A 186 -14.90 -4.89 -13.22
C ASP A 186 -14.52 -4.26 -11.86
N LEU A 187 -13.30 -4.56 -11.41
CA LEU A 187 -12.73 -4.06 -10.16
C LEU A 187 -12.96 -2.56 -9.95
N VAL A 188 -12.67 -1.75 -10.98
CA VAL A 188 -12.71 -0.29 -10.88
C VAL A 188 -14.15 0.20 -10.75
N THR A 189 -15.06 -0.28 -11.59
CA THR A 189 -16.48 0.09 -11.51
C THR A 189 -17.10 -0.30 -10.18
N PHE A 190 -16.81 -1.50 -9.67
CA PHE A 190 -17.29 -1.94 -8.36
C PHE A 190 -16.80 -1.02 -7.24
N LEU A 191 -15.49 -0.78 -7.15
CA LEU A 191 -14.91 0.04 -6.08
C LEU A 191 -15.36 1.50 -6.15
N LEU A 192 -15.49 2.08 -7.36
CA LEU A 192 -16.03 3.43 -7.51
C LEU A 192 -17.53 3.50 -7.17
N SER A 193 -18.29 2.43 -7.43
CA SER A 193 -19.71 2.39 -7.04
C SER A 193 -19.90 2.39 -5.52
N SER A 194 -19.04 1.66 -4.78
CA SER A 194 -19.08 1.65 -3.31
C SER A 194 -18.60 2.97 -2.68
N ARG A 195 -17.94 3.82 -3.47
CA ARG A 195 -17.52 5.16 -3.04
C ARG A 195 -18.65 6.17 -2.98
N ARG A 196 -19.70 6.01 -3.82
CA ARG A 196 -20.78 7.03 -3.98
C ARG A 196 -21.47 7.42 -2.68
N PRO A 197 -21.80 6.51 -1.74
CA PRO A 197 -22.39 6.88 -0.46
C PRO A 197 -21.49 7.77 0.41
N LEU A 198 -20.17 7.69 0.20
CA LEU A 198 -19.13 8.34 1.01
C LEU A 198 -18.59 9.62 0.35
N GLU A 199 -19.18 10.04 -0.78
CA GLU A 199 -18.64 11.07 -1.68
C GLU A 199 -18.25 12.38 -0.95
N LYS A 200 -19.08 12.84 -0.01
CA LYS A 200 -18.84 14.08 0.76
C LYS A 200 -17.47 14.11 1.45
N VAL A 201 -17.12 13.04 2.14
CA VAL A 201 -15.85 12.95 2.87
C VAL A 201 -14.73 12.58 1.92
N THR A 202 -14.98 11.65 1.02
CA THR A 202 -13.94 11.14 0.11
C THR A 202 -13.45 12.20 -0.89
N MET A 203 -14.28 13.18 -1.26
CA MET A 203 -13.86 14.33 -2.07
C MET A 203 -12.91 15.28 -1.30
N GLU A 204 -13.17 15.54 -0.01
CA GLU A 204 -12.23 16.29 0.85
C GLU A 204 -10.87 15.56 0.91
N MET A 205 -10.90 14.23 1.02
CA MET A 205 -9.69 13.39 1.05
C MET A 205 -8.93 13.41 -0.27
N ASP A 206 -9.61 13.40 -1.42
CA ASP A 206 -8.98 13.46 -2.73
C ASP A 206 -8.26 14.78 -2.98
N ILE A 207 -8.87 15.88 -2.53
CA ILE A 207 -8.26 17.22 -2.63
C ILE A 207 -7.01 17.27 -1.76
N GLU A 208 -7.08 16.78 -0.52
CA GLU A 208 -5.93 16.77 0.40
C GLU A 208 -4.80 15.84 -0.09
N ALA A 209 -5.16 14.67 -0.63
CA ALA A 209 -4.21 13.76 -1.25
C ALA A 209 -3.64 14.33 -2.57
N GLY A 210 -4.41 15.15 -3.28
CA GLY A 210 -4.09 15.63 -4.62
C GLY A 210 -4.11 14.50 -5.64
N ILE A 211 -5.12 13.62 -5.55
CA ILE A 211 -5.26 12.41 -6.38
C ILE A 211 -6.66 12.36 -6.99
N ASN A 212 -6.74 11.95 -8.25
CA ASN A 212 -8.00 11.76 -8.96
C ASN A 212 -8.19 10.28 -9.35
N TYR A 213 -9.25 9.66 -8.82
CA TYR A 213 -9.57 8.25 -9.08
C TYR A 213 -10.17 7.97 -10.47
N SER A 214 -10.29 8.97 -11.35
CA SER A 214 -10.60 8.77 -12.77
C SER A 214 -9.55 7.87 -13.45
N HIS A 215 -8.28 8.02 -13.07
CA HIS A 215 -7.18 7.12 -13.44
C HIS A 215 -6.84 6.20 -12.24
N PHE A 216 -7.74 5.25 -11.97
CA PHE A 216 -7.75 4.46 -10.72
C PHE A 216 -6.42 3.74 -10.40
N SER A 217 -5.78 3.12 -11.39
CA SER A 217 -4.52 2.39 -11.18
C SER A 217 -3.38 3.30 -10.77
N PHE A 218 -3.25 4.46 -11.42
CA PHE A 218 -2.25 5.48 -11.05
C PHE A 218 -2.57 6.11 -9.70
N ALA A 219 -3.85 6.34 -9.38
CA ALA A 219 -4.27 6.86 -8.08
C ALA A 219 -3.83 5.93 -6.93
N VAL A 220 -4.13 4.63 -7.05
CA VAL A 220 -3.73 3.64 -6.04
C VAL A 220 -2.21 3.49 -5.98
N ALA A 221 -1.53 3.41 -7.13
CA ALA A 221 -0.08 3.33 -7.18
C ALA A 221 0.59 4.54 -6.50
N ALA A 222 0.08 5.76 -6.73
CA ALA A 222 0.58 6.99 -6.11
C ALA A 222 0.41 6.97 -4.58
N VAL A 223 -0.73 6.52 -4.07
CA VAL A 223 -0.96 6.38 -2.61
C VAL A 223 0.03 5.40 -1.99
N LEU A 224 0.26 4.26 -2.65
CA LEU A 224 1.08 3.16 -2.14
C LEU A 224 2.59 3.39 -2.34
N LEU A 225 3.01 4.27 -3.25
CA LEU A 225 4.39 4.39 -3.69
C LEU A 225 5.40 4.61 -2.55
N LYS A 226 5.07 5.48 -1.58
CA LYS A 226 5.89 5.70 -0.37
C LYS A 226 6.17 4.41 0.41
N GLY A 227 5.24 3.46 0.39
CA GLY A 227 5.37 2.16 1.03
C GLY A 227 6.47 1.28 0.43
N LEU A 228 6.71 1.40 -0.89
CA LEU A 228 7.76 0.63 -1.58
C LEU A 228 9.17 1.10 -1.24
N LYS A 229 9.33 2.34 -0.76
CA LYS A 229 10.63 2.94 -0.44
C LYS A 229 11.07 2.68 1.00
N ASN A 230 10.15 2.36 1.91
CA ASN A 230 10.49 2.06 3.31
C ASN A 230 10.64 0.54 3.54
N PRO A 231 11.78 0.05 4.09
CA PRO A 231 12.02 -1.37 4.34
C PRO A 231 10.94 -2.08 5.16
N LEU A 232 10.29 -1.40 6.11
CA LEU A 232 9.27 -1.99 6.98
C LEU A 232 7.95 -2.25 6.24
N THR A 233 7.63 -1.44 5.24
CA THR A 233 6.35 -1.51 4.52
C THR A 233 6.47 -2.16 3.15
N LYS A 234 7.69 -2.19 2.58
CA LYS A 234 7.97 -2.59 1.20
C LYS A 234 7.32 -3.90 0.79
N THR A 235 7.54 -4.96 1.56
CA THR A 235 7.02 -6.31 1.26
C THR A 235 5.50 -6.33 1.21
N SER A 236 4.83 -5.75 2.22
CA SER A 236 3.37 -5.67 2.28
C SER A 236 2.81 -4.84 1.13
N THR A 237 3.45 -3.71 0.80
CA THR A 237 3.02 -2.83 -0.30
C THR A 237 3.17 -3.49 -1.66
N GLN A 238 4.29 -4.18 -1.90
CA GLN A 238 4.50 -4.96 -3.12
C GLN A 238 3.44 -6.06 -3.25
N ALA A 239 3.16 -6.79 -2.16
CA ALA A 239 2.15 -7.84 -2.16
C ALA A 239 0.73 -7.30 -2.41
N ALA A 240 0.40 -6.10 -1.91
CA ALA A 240 -0.89 -5.45 -2.18
C ALA A 240 -1.02 -5.02 -3.66
N LEU A 241 0.02 -4.42 -4.24
CA LEU A 241 0.05 -4.04 -5.66
C LEU A 241 -0.04 -5.27 -6.58
N LEU A 242 0.60 -6.38 -6.21
CA LEU A 242 0.48 -7.64 -6.94
C LEU A 242 -0.95 -8.20 -6.90
N VAL A 243 -1.67 -8.09 -5.78
CA VAL A 243 -3.08 -8.50 -5.71
C VAL A 243 -3.97 -7.63 -6.61
N PHE A 244 -3.74 -6.31 -6.65
CA PHE A 244 -4.44 -5.46 -7.63
C PHE A 244 -4.18 -5.89 -9.07
N LEU A 245 -2.91 -6.17 -9.39
CA LEU A 245 -2.51 -6.57 -10.74
C LEU A 245 -3.10 -7.94 -11.12
N ASP A 246 -3.12 -8.90 -10.20
CA ASP A 246 -3.69 -10.24 -10.42
C ASP A 246 -5.20 -10.18 -10.66
N ILE A 247 -5.94 -9.43 -9.84
CA ILE A 247 -7.38 -9.25 -10.02
C ILE A 247 -7.68 -8.53 -11.34
N ALA A 248 -6.91 -7.49 -11.68
CA ALA A 248 -7.09 -6.76 -12.93
C ALA A 248 -6.74 -7.62 -14.16
N ALA A 249 -5.69 -8.44 -14.09
CA ALA A 249 -5.26 -9.33 -15.16
C ALA A 249 -6.29 -10.43 -15.46
N LYS A 250 -6.97 -10.97 -14.45
CA LYS A 250 -8.08 -11.95 -14.63
C LYS A 250 -9.24 -11.40 -15.48
N GLY A 251 -9.45 -10.09 -15.45
CA GLY A 251 -10.47 -9.42 -16.27
C GLY A 251 -10.09 -9.24 -17.74
N VAL A 252 -8.83 -9.50 -18.12
CA VAL A 252 -8.32 -9.24 -19.47
C VAL A 252 -8.06 -10.54 -20.22
N ASN A 253 -8.47 -10.60 -21.49
CA ASN A 253 -8.22 -11.77 -22.33
C ASN A 253 -6.71 -11.90 -22.63
N PRO A 254 -6.05 -13.00 -22.24
CA PRO A 254 -4.59 -13.19 -22.39
C PRO A 254 -4.13 -13.29 -23.86
N LYS A 255 -5.06 -13.34 -24.81
CA LYS A 255 -4.76 -13.51 -26.25
C LYS A 255 -4.27 -12.24 -26.94
N ASN A 256 -4.49 -11.07 -26.34
CA ASN A 256 -4.13 -9.81 -27.00
C ASN A 256 -2.66 -9.44 -26.82
N ASN A 257 -1.94 -10.06 -25.86
CA ASN A 257 -0.54 -9.77 -25.56
C ASN A 257 -0.26 -8.26 -25.48
N ILE A 258 -1.23 -7.51 -24.92
CA ILE A 258 -1.24 -6.06 -24.72
C ILE A 258 -1.74 -5.82 -23.31
N ILE A 259 -1.09 -4.91 -22.59
CA ILE A 259 -1.41 -4.52 -21.21
C ILE A 259 -2.41 -3.38 -21.27
N SER A 260 -3.60 -3.57 -20.69
CA SER A 260 -4.63 -2.55 -20.67
C SER A 260 -4.21 -1.32 -19.86
N SER A 261 -4.72 -0.15 -20.29
CA SER A 261 -4.52 1.13 -19.57
C SER A 261 -4.91 1.07 -18.08
N SER A 262 -5.88 0.22 -17.72
CA SER A 262 -6.34 -0.01 -16.35
C SER A 262 -5.32 -0.67 -15.43
N MET A 263 -4.27 -1.31 -15.95
CA MET A 263 -3.24 -2.00 -15.15
C MET A 263 -1.94 -1.20 -15.03
N LEU A 264 -1.77 -0.17 -15.87
CA LEU A 264 -0.49 0.53 -16.04
C LEU A 264 0.07 1.11 -14.75
N GLY A 265 -0.76 1.73 -13.90
CA GLY A 265 -0.28 2.31 -12.64
C GLY A 265 0.32 1.27 -11.69
N TYR A 266 -0.32 0.10 -11.55
CA TYR A 266 0.17 -0.99 -10.70
C TYR A 266 1.47 -1.58 -11.25
N LEU A 267 1.47 -1.87 -12.54
CA LEU A 267 2.62 -2.45 -13.22
C LEU A 267 3.82 -1.50 -13.16
N ALA A 268 3.61 -0.22 -13.47
CA ALA A 268 4.64 0.80 -13.43
C ALA A 268 5.31 0.87 -12.04
N ALA A 269 4.55 0.86 -10.95
CA ALA A 269 5.11 0.85 -9.60
C ALA A 269 5.93 -0.41 -9.27
N LEU A 270 5.61 -1.55 -9.90
CA LEU A 270 6.26 -2.84 -9.64
C LEU A 270 7.46 -3.11 -10.56
N LEU A 271 7.49 -2.56 -11.77
CA LEU A 271 8.52 -2.82 -12.79
C LEU A 271 9.95 -2.54 -12.27
N PRO A 272 10.29 -1.36 -11.75
CA PRO A 272 11.65 -1.08 -11.26
C PRO A 272 12.06 -1.97 -10.08
N MET A 273 11.08 -2.40 -9.28
CA MET A 273 11.30 -3.29 -8.15
C MET A 273 11.59 -4.73 -8.63
N SER A 274 10.84 -5.22 -9.61
CA SER A 274 11.06 -6.54 -10.19
C SER A 274 12.38 -6.65 -10.96
N ALA A 275 12.87 -5.55 -11.54
CA ALA A 275 14.20 -5.49 -12.15
C ALA A 275 15.31 -5.64 -11.11
N LYS A 276 15.13 -5.05 -9.92
CA LYS A 276 16.06 -5.21 -8.80
C LYS A 276 16.09 -6.65 -8.26
N ASP A 277 14.93 -7.30 -8.20
CA ASP A 277 14.77 -8.64 -7.63
C ASP A 277 14.92 -9.77 -8.67
N ALA A 278 15.20 -9.44 -9.94
CA ALA A 278 15.27 -10.37 -11.07
C ALA A 278 14.00 -11.24 -11.29
N ASP A 279 12.82 -10.71 -10.91
CA ASP A 279 11.51 -11.38 -11.05
C ASP A 279 10.62 -10.75 -12.14
N MET A 280 11.25 -9.99 -13.05
CA MET A 280 10.54 -9.31 -14.15
C MET A 280 9.72 -10.28 -15.01
N LYS A 281 10.25 -11.48 -15.28
CA LYS A 281 9.54 -12.51 -16.05
C LYS A 281 8.28 -13.01 -15.35
N GLY A 282 8.32 -13.17 -14.02
CA GLY A 282 7.15 -13.55 -13.21
C GLY A 282 6.07 -12.47 -13.27
N LEU A 283 6.47 -11.21 -13.11
CA LEU A 283 5.57 -10.05 -13.19
C LEU A 283 4.91 -9.92 -14.56
N LEU A 284 5.68 -10.01 -15.65
CA LEU A 284 5.15 -9.95 -17.02
C LEU A 284 4.24 -11.14 -17.35
N GLY A 285 4.59 -12.33 -16.86
CA GLY A 285 3.75 -13.53 -16.98
C GLY A 285 2.37 -13.37 -16.33
N LEU A 286 2.30 -12.69 -15.19
CA LEU A 286 1.04 -12.41 -14.50
C LEU A 286 0.11 -11.48 -15.30
N VAL A 287 0.67 -10.58 -16.11
CA VAL A 287 -0.09 -9.71 -17.02
C VAL A 287 -0.35 -10.37 -18.39
N GLY A 288 0.03 -11.64 -18.56
CA GLY A 288 -0.19 -12.40 -19.78
C GLY A 288 0.85 -12.18 -20.88
N ILE A 289 1.99 -11.56 -20.57
CA ILE A 289 3.13 -11.44 -21.50
C ILE A 289 4.11 -12.58 -21.22
N SER A 290 4.24 -13.49 -22.18
CA SER A 290 5.17 -14.63 -22.10
C SER A 290 6.25 -14.63 -23.19
N ASP A 291 6.16 -13.72 -24.16
CA ASP A 291 6.98 -13.72 -25.37
C ASP A 291 8.25 -12.85 -25.28
N ILE A 292 8.44 -12.09 -24.20
CA ILE A 292 9.61 -11.22 -24.02
C ILE A 292 10.73 -12.04 -23.38
N ASP A 293 11.83 -12.24 -24.13
CA ASP A 293 13.09 -12.70 -23.55
C ASP A 293 13.68 -11.54 -22.74
N VAL A 294 13.67 -11.69 -21.41
CA VAL A 294 14.12 -10.65 -20.48
C VAL A 294 15.61 -10.82 -20.27
N ASP A 295 16.40 -9.99 -20.95
CA ASP A 295 17.81 -9.80 -20.61
C ASP A 295 17.93 -8.41 -19.96
N ASP A 296 18.24 -8.38 -18.65
CA ASP A 296 18.28 -7.16 -17.82
C ASP A 296 19.38 -6.18 -18.27
N THR A 297 20.28 -6.62 -19.15
CA THR A 297 21.40 -5.84 -19.66
C THR A 297 21.12 -5.12 -20.98
N GLU A 298 20.04 -5.46 -21.69
CA GLU A 298 19.78 -4.92 -23.03
C GLU A 298 18.67 -3.86 -23.05
N LEU A 299 18.99 -2.68 -23.63
CA LEU A 299 18.02 -1.60 -23.87
C LEU A 299 16.81 -2.06 -24.72
N GLN A 300 16.97 -3.12 -25.53
CA GLN A 300 15.88 -3.68 -26.35
C GLN A 300 14.75 -4.27 -25.51
N THR A 301 15.03 -4.71 -24.28
CA THR A 301 14.03 -5.26 -23.37
C THR A 301 13.00 -4.18 -22.99
N TYR A 302 13.43 -2.94 -22.77
CA TYR A 302 12.54 -1.83 -22.40
C TYR A 302 11.61 -1.41 -23.54
N PHE A 303 12.12 -1.37 -24.77
CA PHE A 303 11.31 -1.06 -25.95
C PHE A 303 10.18 -2.08 -26.15
N LYS A 304 10.50 -3.38 -26.03
CA LYS A 304 9.49 -4.46 -26.13
C LYS A 304 8.43 -4.36 -25.04
N ILE A 305 8.79 -3.96 -23.82
CA ILE A 305 7.82 -3.73 -22.74
C ILE A 305 6.92 -2.56 -23.11
N PHE A 306 7.49 -1.44 -23.58
CA PHE A 306 6.73 -0.23 -23.91
C PHE A 306 5.75 -0.45 -25.08
N GLU A 307 6.13 -1.19 -26.11
CA GLU A 307 5.26 -1.55 -27.25
C GLU A 307 4.01 -2.33 -26.82
N LYS A 308 4.10 -3.06 -25.71
CA LYS A 308 3.00 -3.86 -25.17
C LYS A 308 2.07 -3.07 -24.26
N LEU A 309 2.41 -1.82 -23.91
CA LEU A 309 1.57 -0.96 -23.07
C LEU A 309 0.50 -0.27 -23.93
N GLU A 310 -0.78 -0.47 -23.59
CA GLU A 310 -1.87 0.30 -24.18
C GLU A 310 -1.89 1.71 -23.58
N ILE A 311 -1.31 2.67 -24.29
CA ILE A 311 -1.32 4.09 -23.90
C ILE A 311 -2.34 4.82 -24.80
N PRO A 312 -3.59 5.00 -24.34
CA PRO A 312 -4.67 5.51 -25.20
C PRO A 312 -4.59 7.02 -25.42
N ASP A 313 -4.00 7.76 -24.49
CA ASP A 313 -4.00 9.22 -24.48
C ASP A 313 -2.75 9.84 -23.83
N ASN A 314 -2.48 11.10 -24.17
CA ASN A 314 -1.34 11.86 -23.64
C ASN A 314 -1.37 11.99 -22.10
N ARG A 315 -2.56 11.94 -21.47
CA ARG A 315 -2.69 12.00 -20.00
C ARG A 315 -2.21 10.72 -19.33
N THR A 316 -2.59 9.55 -19.87
CA THR A 316 -2.06 8.26 -19.38
C THR A 316 -0.55 8.18 -19.55
N ALA A 317 -0.02 8.65 -20.68
CA ALA A 317 1.43 8.75 -20.90
C ALA A 317 2.11 9.67 -19.86
N LEU A 318 1.53 10.85 -19.60
CA LEU A 318 2.06 11.80 -18.63
C LEU A 318 2.07 11.24 -17.20
N LEU A 319 1.00 10.55 -16.79
CA LEU A 319 0.92 9.91 -15.47
C LEU A 319 1.95 8.79 -15.32
N LEU A 320 2.12 7.97 -16.37
CA LEU A 320 3.12 6.90 -16.39
C LEU A 320 4.53 7.45 -16.24
N ILE A 321 4.91 8.43 -17.08
CA ILE A 321 6.25 9.04 -17.02
C ILE A 321 6.45 9.74 -15.68
N SER A 322 5.47 10.52 -15.21
CA SER A 322 5.56 11.23 -13.93
C SER A 322 5.79 10.27 -12.77
N LEU A 323 5.07 9.13 -12.74
CA LEU A 323 5.27 8.10 -11.73
C LEU A 323 6.69 7.51 -11.79
N MET A 324 7.22 7.22 -12.99
CA MET A 324 8.60 6.75 -13.18
C MET A 324 9.63 7.77 -12.72
N VAL A 325 9.40 9.05 -13.01
CA VAL A 325 10.27 10.13 -12.55
C VAL A 325 10.23 10.27 -11.02
N THR A 326 9.05 10.19 -10.40
CA THR A 326 8.94 10.17 -8.92
C THR A 326 9.72 9.02 -8.32
N MET A 327 9.60 7.82 -8.89
CA MET A 327 10.35 6.64 -8.45
C MET A 327 11.85 6.83 -8.61
N LEU A 328 12.28 7.47 -9.70
CA LEU A 328 13.67 7.78 -9.98
C LEU A 328 14.22 8.75 -8.95
N HIS A 329 13.50 9.82 -8.59
CA HIS A 329 13.96 10.76 -7.55
C HIS A 329 14.26 10.06 -6.22
N HIS A 330 13.50 9.02 -5.89
CA HIS A 330 13.65 8.22 -4.66
C HIS A 330 14.35 6.87 -4.89
N ALA A 331 15.03 6.66 -6.02
CA ALA A 331 15.78 5.43 -6.29
C ALA A 331 17.07 5.40 -5.47
N GLU A 332 17.29 4.28 -4.76
CA GLU A 332 18.49 4.05 -3.94
C GLU A 332 19.43 3.01 -4.57
N SER A 333 18.89 2.13 -5.42
CA SER A 333 19.64 1.06 -6.06
C SER A 333 20.06 1.43 -7.48
N GLU A 334 21.27 1.01 -7.85
CA GLU A 334 21.78 1.17 -9.21
C GLU A 334 20.92 0.43 -10.25
N ALA A 335 20.49 -0.81 -9.95
CA ALA A 335 19.62 -1.60 -10.84
C ALA A 335 18.26 -0.91 -11.07
N GLU A 336 17.67 -0.34 -10.00
CA GLU A 336 16.43 0.43 -10.10
C GLU A 336 16.62 1.69 -10.96
N SER A 337 17.74 2.40 -10.75
CA SER A 337 18.07 3.62 -11.52
C SER A 337 18.34 3.31 -12.99
N LEU A 338 19.05 2.22 -13.29
CA LEU A 338 19.31 1.75 -14.64
C LEU A 338 18.02 1.42 -15.38
N PHE A 339 17.12 0.66 -14.73
CA PHE A 339 15.80 0.36 -15.30
C PHE A 339 15.03 1.64 -15.61
N LEU A 340 14.94 2.56 -14.65
CA LEU A 340 14.18 3.80 -14.78
C LEU A 340 14.73 4.70 -15.88
N TYR A 341 16.05 4.88 -15.98
CA TYR A 341 16.66 5.65 -17.06
C TYR A 341 16.49 4.98 -18.42
N GLY A 342 16.65 3.66 -18.50
CA GLY A 342 16.40 2.88 -19.72
C GLY A 342 14.97 3.07 -20.21
N PHE A 343 13.99 2.90 -19.30
CA PHE A 343 12.57 3.10 -19.60
C PHE A 343 12.25 4.54 -20.04
N LEU A 344 12.77 5.55 -19.34
CA LEU A 344 12.57 6.96 -19.68
C LEU A 344 13.21 7.32 -21.03
N SER A 345 14.31 6.68 -21.40
CA SER A 345 14.97 6.90 -22.71
C SER A 345 14.13 6.42 -23.89
N GLU A 346 13.35 5.35 -23.72
CA GLU A 346 12.40 4.88 -24.72
C GLU A 346 11.12 5.71 -24.71
N ALA A 347 10.63 6.11 -23.52
CA ALA A 347 9.50 7.02 -23.40
C ALA A 347 9.74 8.36 -24.12
N ALA A 348 10.96 8.91 -24.04
CA ALA A 348 11.34 10.14 -24.75
C ALA A 348 11.19 10.05 -26.28
N LYS A 349 11.34 8.85 -26.86
CA LYS A 349 11.21 8.61 -28.31
C LYS A 349 9.76 8.34 -28.73
N ILE A 350 9.00 7.61 -27.90
CA ILE A 350 7.66 7.12 -28.26
C ILE A 350 6.57 8.14 -27.94
N VAL A 351 6.71 8.88 -26.84
CA VAL A 351 5.72 9.87 -26.35
C VAL A 351 6.39 11.23 -26.06
N PRO A 352 6.97 11.90 -27.08
CA PRO A 352 7.80 13.08 -26.88
C PRO A 352 7.03 14.29 -26.32
N GLU A 353 5.75 14.44 -26.68
CA GLU A 353 4.90 15.54 -26.18
C GLU A 353 4.73 15.49 -24.66
N SER A 354 4.41 14.32 -24.11
CA SER A 354 4.24 14.13 -22.66
C SER A 354 5.58 14.15 -21.92
N PHE A 355 6.66 13.66 -22.55
CA PHE A 355 8.00 13.68 -21.96
C PHE A 355 8.56 15.11 -21.84
N ALA A 356 8.28 15.98 -22.80
CA ALA A 356 8.73 17.38 -22.80
C ALA A 356 8.27 18.16 -21.56
N LEU A 357 7.09 17.82 -21.04
CA LEU A 357 6.53 18.46 -19.85
C LEU A 357 7.29 18.10 -18.56
N ILE A 358 8.00 16.97 -18.52
CA ILE A 358 8.64 16.45 -17.30
C ILE A 358 10.18 16.62 -17.35
N TYR A 359 10.72 16.88 -18.54
CA TYR A 359 12.17 16.96 -18.77
C TYR A 359 12.90 17.92 -17.82
N ASP A 360 12.34 19.09 -17.54
CA ASP A 360 12.96 20.09 -16.65
C ASP A 360 13.15 19.57 -15.22
N THR A 361 12.26 18.69 -14.77
CA THR A 361 12.32 18.05 -13.44
C THR A 361 13.40 16.96 -13.38
N LEU A 362 13.70 16.30 -14.51
CA LEU A 362 14.73 15.27 -14.63
C LEU A 362 16.15 15.84 -14.72
N LEU A 363 16.31 17.03 -15.32
CA LEU A 363 17.59 17.63 -15.66
C LEU A 363 18.59 17.75 -14.47
N PRO A 364 18.18 18.19 -13.27
CA PRO A 364 19.10 18.31 -12.14
C PRO A 364 19.65 16.94 -11.70
N LYS A 365 18.80 15.91 -11.68
CA LYS A 365 19.19 14.56 -11.25
C LYS A 365 20.05 13.87 -12.31
N MET A 366 19.74 14.04 -13.59
CA MET A 366 20.60 13.57 -14.69
C MET A 366 21.99 14.21 -14.62
N SER A 367 22.07 15.52 -14.38
CA SER A 367 23.35 16.24 -14.28
C SER A 367 24.20 15.75 -13.10
N HIS A 368 23.56 15.46 -11.96
CA HIS A 368 24.24 14.85 -10.82
C HIS A 368 24.73 13.44 -11.12
N ILE A 369 23.91 12.60 -11.77
CA ILE A 369 24.30 11.21 -12.04
C ILE A 369 25.42 11.14 -13.08
N VAL A 370 25.42 12.02 -14.08
CA VAL A 370 26.53 12.13 -15.04
C VAL A 370 27.87 12.48 -14.38
N SER A 371 27.86 13.26 -13.29
CA SER A 371 29.10 13.61 -12.58
C SER A 371 29.55 12.57 -11.55
N THR A 372 28.67 11.64 -11.16
CA THR A 372 28.89 10.75 -9.99
C THR A 372 28.90 9.27 -10.35
N SER A 373 28.26 8.87 -11.46
CA SER A 373 28.05 7.47 -11.84
C SER A 373 29.17 6.95 -12.74
N ASP A 374 29.72 5.80 -12.37
CA ASP A 374 30.72 5.06 -13.17
C ASP A 374 30.07 4.06 -14.16
N THR A 375 28.76 3.85 -14.04
CA THR A 375 28.01 2.85 -14.83
C THR A 375 27.74 3.36 -16.25
N ILE A 376 28.44 2.80 -17.22
CA ILE A 376 28.35 3.17 -18.65
C ILE A 376 26.91 3.06 -19.16
N SER A 377 26.19 2.00 -18.79
CA SER A 377 24.81 1.75 -19.24
C SER A 377 23.83 2.86 -18.84
N ILE A 378 24.00 3.43 -17.64
CA ILE A 378 23.18 4.55 -17.16
C ILE A 378 23.53 5.82 -17.96
N LEU A 379 24.82 6.06 -18.19
CA LEU A 379 25.30 7.20 -18.98
C LEU A 379 24.80 7.11 -20.43
N ASP A 380 24.77 5.93 -21.03
CA ASP A 380 24.24 5.70 -22.37
C ASP A 380 22.72 5.98 -22.45
N ALA A 381 21.95 5.55 -21.45
CA ALA A 381 20.52 5.87 -21.36
C ALA A 381 20.28 7.38 -21.21
N ILE A 382 21.05 8.06 -20.36
CA ILE A 382 21.01 9.52 -20.20
C ILE A 382 21.40 10.23 -21.51
N HIS A 383 22.46 9.76 -22.19
CA HIS A 383 22.89 10.31 -23.47
C HIS A 383 21.81 10.13 -24.54
N SER A 384 21.14 8.97 -24.59
CA SER A 384 20.00 8.72 -25.47
C SER A 384 18.84 9.70 -25.21
N ILE A 385 18.51 9.97 -23.94
CA ILE A 385 17.50 10.99 -23.57
C ILE A 385 17.92 12.37 -24.11
N LEU A 386 19.14 12.82 -23.78
CA LEU A 386 19.64 14.14 -24.19
C LEU A 386 19.70 14.30 -25.72
N TYR A 387 20.16 13.27 -26.43
CA TYR A 387 20.23 13.28 -27.88
C TYR A 387 18.83 13.39 -28.51
N THR A 388 17.85 12.65 -27.97
CA THR A 388 16.45 12.69 -28.44
C THR A 388 15.84 14.07 -28.22
N VAL A 389 16.02 14.63 -27.03
CA VAL A 389 15.52 15.96 -26.66
C VAL A 389 16.12 17.08 -27.52
N VAL A 390 17.42 17.01 -27.83
CA VAL A 390 18.10 18.00 -28.69
C VAL A 390 17.68 17.87 -30.16
N SER A 391 17.37 16.66 -30.61
CA SER A 391 17.00 16.36 -32.00
C SER A 391 15.57 16.80 -32.34
N GLU A 392 14.66 16.83 -31.35
CA GLU A 392 13.26 17.19 -31.57
C GLU A 392 12.97 18.68 -31.29
N PRO A 393 12.26 19.38 -32.20
CA PRO A 393 11.95 20.80 -32.03
C PRO A 393 10.90 21.09 -30.95
N LEU A 394 10.15 20.07 -30.49
CA LEU A 394 9.08 20.20 -29.49
C LEU A 394 9.61 20.64 -28.11
N TYR A 395 10.83 20.21 -27.75
CA TYR A 395 11.44 20.50 -26.46
C TYR A 395 11.97 21.95 -26.32
N LYS A 396 12.01 22.73 -27.39
CA LYS A 396 12.40 24.17 -27.34
C LYS A 396 11.26 25.08 -26.88
N ARG A 397 10.04 24.55 -26.71
CA ARG A 397 8.81 25.34 -26.50
C ARG A 397 8.08 25.07 -25.18
N ALA A 398 8.57 24.14 -24.37
CA ALA A 398 7.94 23.78 -23.10
C ALA A 398 8.23 24.84 -22.02
N ASN A 399 7.56 25.98 -22.11
CA ASN A 399 7.43 26.94 -21.00
C ASN A 399 6.15 26.69 -20.18
N ASP A 400 5.35 25.68 -20.56
CA ASP A 400 4.14 25.30 -19.83
C ASP A 400 4.53 24.32 -18.72
N ASN A 401 4.34 24.76 -17.47
CA ASN A 401 4.79 24.07 -16.27
C ASN A 401 4.09 22.71 -16.11
N GLN A 402 4.85 21.62 -15.95
CA GLN A 402 4.37 20.27 -15.58
C GLN A 402 3.24 20.27 -14.54
N TYR A 403 3.36 21.16 -13.55
CA TYR A 403 2.42 21.34 -12.46
C TYR A 403 1.02 21.75 -12.92
N SER A 404 0.87 22.57 -13.98
CA SER A 404 -0.46 22.96 -14.45
C SER A 404 -1.20 21.77 -15.03
N TYR A 405 -0.55 20.95 -15.85
CA TYR A 405 -1.19 19.78 -16.46
C TYR A 405 -1.47 18.66 -15.45
N LEU A 406 -0.55 18.38 -14.53
CA LEU A 406 -0.83 17.44 -13.44
C LEU A 406 -1.96 17.95 -12.55
N SER A 407 -2.07 19.28 -12.35
CA SER A 407 -3.19 19.85 -11.62
C SER A 407 -4.53 19.79 -12.33
N GLU A 408 -4.54 19.94 -13.65
CA GLU A 408 -5.74 19.75 -14.47
C GLU A 408 -6.24 18.31 -14.46
N ILE A 409 -5.33 17.33 -14.39
CA ILE A 409 -5.68 15.90 -14.29
C ILE A 409 -6.06 15.53 -12.83
N GLY A 410 -5.65 16.34 -11.85
CA GLY A 410 -5.92 16.14 -10.42
C GLY A 410 -4.88 15.28 -9.70
N PHE A 411 -3.63 15.30 -10.16
CA PHE A 411 -2.47 14.61 -9.60
C PHE A 411 -1.41 15.59 -9.08
N ASN A 412 -1.83 16.56 -8.27
CA ASN A 412 -1.00 17.67 -7.77
C ASN A 412 0.26 17.21 -7.03
N HIS A 413 0.15 16.13 -6.25
CA HIS A 413 1.23 15.68 -5.35
C HIS A 413 1.95 14.43 -5.84
N LEU A 414 1.77 14.03 -7.11
CA LEU A 414 2.34 12.78 -7.64
C LEU A 414 3.87 12.71 -7.49
N MET A 415 4.57 13.85 -7.56
CA MET A 415 6.01 13.96 -7.37
C MET A 415 6.45 13.77 -5.90
N ASP A 416 5.56 14.08 -4.96
CA ASP A 416 5.84 14.00 -3.52
C ASP A 416 5.38 12.67 -2.90
N CYS A 417 4.70 11.82 -3.67
CA CYS A 417 4.14 10.54 -3.23
C CYS A 417 5.19 9.48 -2.85
N GLY A 418 6.47 9.68 -3.19
CA GLY A 418 7.54 8.68 -3.01
C GLY A 418 8.13 8.56 -1.61
N SER A 419 7.85 9.48 -0.68
CA SER A 419 8.48 9.49 0.66
C SER A 419 7.49 9.76 1.79
N PHE A 420 7.70 9.11 2.93
CA PHE A 420 6.99 9.43 4.18
C PHE A 420 7.42 10.77 4.78
N GLN A 421 8.61 11.28 4.44
CA GLN A 421 9.14 12.55 4.96
C GLN A 421 8.34 13.76 4.47
N ASN A 422 7.69 13.64 3.31
CA ASN A 422 6.85 14.69 2.74
C ASN A 422 5.51 14.84 3.46
N VAL A 423 5.14 13.89 4.33
CA VAL A 423 3.90 13.94 5.11
C VAL A 423 4.17 14.60 6.46
N THR A 424 3.84 15.89 6.56
CA THR A 424 3.98 16.66 7.80
C THR A 424 3.05 16.17 8.90
N SER A 425 3.40 16.42 10.16
CA SER A 425 2.57 16.09 11.32
C SER A 425 1.15 16.66 11.23
N GLU A 426 1.03 17.89 10.75
CA GLU A 426 -0.27 18.54 10.51
C GLU A 426 -1.10 17.76 9.48
N LYS A 427 -0.48 17.34 8.37
CA LYS A 427 -1.14 16.55 7.32
C LYS A 427 -1.59 15.18 7.82
N LYS A 428 -0.77 14.52 8.66
CA LYS A 428 -1.16 13.26 9.32
C LYS A 428 -2.40 13.45 10.20
N ALA A 429 -2.45 14.52 10.99
CA ALA A 429 -3.59 14.83 11.87
C ALA A 429 -4.87 15.16 11.07
N ILE A 430 -4.75 15.93 9.99
CA ILE A 430 -5.86 16.21 9.07
C ILE A 430 -6.40 14.91 8.47
N ASN A 431 -5.52 14.06 7.93
CA ASN A 431 -5.91 12.79 7.32
C ASN A 431 -6.51 11.80 8.33
N ALA A 432 -6.02 11.79 9.58
CA ALA A 432 -6.62 11.00 10.65
C ALA A 432 -8.04 11.47 10.98
N ARG A 433 -8.27 12.79 11.07
CA ARG A 433 -9.61 13.35 11.28
C ARG A 433 -10.56 13.08 10.11
N LEU A 434 -10.08 13.18 8.87
CA LEU A 434 -10.87 12.82 7.69
C LEU A 434 -11.22 11.33 7.68
N SER A 435 -10.27 10.47 8.06
CA SER A 435 -10.52 9.03 8.23
C SER A 435 -11.57 8.76 9.31
N SER A 436 -11.55 9.49 10.42
CA SER A 436 -12.60 9.42 11.46
C SER A 436 -13.97 9.82 10.92
N LYS A 437 -14.07 10.94 10.18
CA LYS A 437 -15.32 11.35 9.51
C LYS A 437 -15.81 10.27 8.54
N LEU A 438 -14.89 9.62 7.82
CA LEU A 438 -15.24 8.54 6.89
C LEU A 438 -15.83 7.35 7.63
N VAL A 439 -15.22 6.95 8.75
CA VAL A 439 -15.74 5.89 9.63
C VAL A 439 -17.15 6.24 10.11
N GLN A 440 -17.41 7.48 10.56
CA GLN A 440 -18.75 7.92 10.94
C GLN A 440 -19.75 7.84 9.77
N CYS A 441 -19.31 8.15 8.54
CA CYS A 441 -20.14 8.04 7.35
C CYS A 441 -20.47 6.58 7.01
N ILE A 442 -19.51 5.66 7.20
CA ILE A 442 -19.70 4.21 6.99
C ILE A 442 -20.65 3.62 8.02
N ILE A 443 -20.59 4.07 9.27
CA ILE A 443 -21.41 3.55 10.37
C ILE A 443 -22.87 3.99 10.28
N ASN A 444 -23.12 5.20 9.76
CA ASN A 444 -24.46 5.81 9.69
C ASN A 444 -25.21 5.47 8.39
N TYR A 445 -24.57 4.74 7.48
CA TYR A 445 -25.14 4.25 6.23
C TYR A 445 -25.57 2.80 6.41
#